data_AF-A0A934BB73-F1
#
_entry.id   AF-A0A934BB73-F1
#
_cell.length_a   1.000
_cell.length_b   1.000
_cell.length_c   1.000
_cell.angle_alpha   90.00
_cell.angle_beta   90.00
_cell.angle_gamma   90.00
#
_symmetry.space_group_name_H-M   'P 1'
#
loop_
_entity.id
_entity.type
_entity.pdbx_description
1 polymer ?
#
loop_
_entity_poly.entity_id
_entity_poly.type
_entity_poly.pdbx_seq_one_letter_code
_entity_poly.pdbx_strand_id
1 'polypeptide(L)' 'MEKRLKEHNSGRVKSSRPYRPYKILYTQAFPTLIEARQAERFYKSTAGRRRLKQMISTLENDTR' A
#
# COMPACT_ATOMS: atom_id res chain seq x y z
N MET A 1 -6.27 -6.51 8.69
CA MET A 1 -4.99 -5.91 8.24
C MET A 1 -3.89 -5.98 9.30
N GLU A 2 -4.19 -5.75 10.58
CA GLU A 2 -3.18 -5.53 11.63
C GLU A 2 -2.24 -6.71 11.90
N LYS A 3 -2.73 -7.95 11.86
CA LYS A 3 -1.89 -9.15 12.05
C LYS A 3 -0.78 -9.23 11.00
N ARG A 4 -1.11 -9.01 9.72
CA ARG A 4 -0.13 -9.02 8.62
C ARG A 4 0.90 -7.90 8.76
N LEU A 5 0.47 -6.70 9.11
CA LEU A 5 1.39 -5.57 9.31
C LEU A 5 2.36 -5.84 10.47
N LYS A 6 1.85 -6.38 11.58
CA LYS A 6 2.66 -6.75 12.75
C LYS A 6 3.67 -7.84 12.42
N GLU A 7 3.31 -8.82 11.59
CA GLU A 7 4.22 -9.87 11.14
C GLU A 7 5.28 -9.37 10.15
N HIS A 8 4.91 -8.50 9.21
CA HIS A 8 5.88 -7.88 8.32
C HIS A 8 6.85 -6.96 9.09
N ASN A 9 6.37 -6.24 10.11
CA ASN A 9 7.18 -5.39 10.98
C ASN A 9 7.99 -6.20 12.02
N SER A 10 7.58 -7.41 12.39
CA SER A 10 8.39 -8.29 13.25
C SER A 10 9.57 -8.90 12.50
N GLY A 11 9.54 -8.91 11.16
CA GLY A 11 10.67 -9.29 10.30
C GLY A 11 11.04 -10.74 10.38
N ARG A 12 10.05 -11.60 10.59
CA ARG A 12 10.18 -13.05 10.46
C ARG A 12 10.67 -13.48 9.06
N VAL A 13 10.44 -12.65 8.04
CA VAL A 13 10.83 -12.94 6.65
C VAL A 13 12.12 -12.21 6.30
N LYS A 14 13.15 -12.95 5.85
CA LYS A 14 14.48 -12.42 5.50
C LYS A 14 14.43 -11.29 4.46
N SER A 15 13.55 -11.39 3.46
CA SER A 15 13.44 -10.41 2.37
C SER A 15 12.69 -9.12 2.75
N SER A 16 11.74 -9.16 3.69
CA SER A 16 11.00 -7.97 4.14
C SER A 16 11.65 -7.28 5.34
N ARG A 17 12.59 -7.96 6.00
CA ARG A 17 13.25 -7.48 7.22
C ARG A 17 14.07 -6.18 7.07
N PRO A 18 14.80 -5.89 5.97
CA PRO A 18 15.55 -4.64 5.84
C PRO A 18 14.70 -3.41 5.50
N TYR A 19 13.47 -3.59 5.01
CA TYR A 19 12.59 -2.49 4.57
C TYR A 19 11.58 -2.05 5.63
N ARG A 20 11.82 -2.41 6.90
CA ARG A 20 10.98 -2.02 8.03
C ARG A 20 11.37 -0.64 8.55
N PRO A 21 10.43 0.13 9.12
CA PRO A 21 9.03 -0.23 9.38
C PRO A 21 8.12 0.00 8.16
N TYR A 22 7.24 -0.96 7.88
CA TYR A 22 6.14 -0.76 6.94
C TYR A 22 5.06 0.10 7.59
N LYS A 23 4.67 1.17 6.91
CA LYS A 23 3.54 2.02 7.25
C LYS A 23 2.46 1.87 6.18
N ILE A 24 1.20 1.81 6.60
CA ILE A 24 0.08 1.82 5.68
C ILE A 24 -0.14 3.28 5.27
N LEU A 25 0.07 3.60 4.00
CA LEU A 25 -0.10 4.96 3.46
C LEU A 25 -1.53 5.21 2.96
N TYR A 26 -2.18 4.18 2.43
CA TYR A 26 -3.51 4.28 1.87
C TYR A 26 -4.22 2.92 1.91
N THR A 27 -5.52 2.93 2.22
CA THR A 27 -6.40 1.76 2.14
C THR A 27 -7.69 2.16 1.46
N GLN A 28 -8.15 1.32 0.53
CA GLN A 28 -9.42 1.52 -0.16
C GLN A 28 -10.27 0.26 0.00
N ALA A 29 -11.53 0.45 0.35
CA ALA A 29 -12.54 -0.60 0.36
C ALA A 29 -13.26 -0.62 -0.99
N PHE A 30 -13.60 -1.83 -1.45
CA PHE A 30 -14.39 -2.05 -2.66
C PHE A 30 -15.57 -2.95 -2.30
N PRO A 31 -16.75 -2.74 -2.89
CA PRO A 31 -17.92 -3.56 -2.60
C PRO A 31 -17.82 -4.96 -3.21
N THR A 32 -17.06 -5.12 -4.31
CA THR A 32 -16.85 -6.44 -4.94
C THR A 32 -15.37 -6.81 -5.07
N LEU A 33 -15.11 -8.12 -5.06
CA LEU A 33 -13.78 -8.68 -5.30
C LEU A 33 -13.27 -8.40 -6.72
N ILE A 34 -14.17 -8.30 -7.69
CA ILE A 34 -13.84 -8.05 -9.10
C ILE A 34 -13.27 -6.64 -9.24
N GLU A 35 -13.95 -5.64 -8.67
CA GLU A 35 -13.47 -4.25 -8.67
C GLU A 35 -12.14 -4.11 -7.92
N ALA A 36 -12.02 -4.75 -6.75
CA ALA A 36 -10.78 -4.76 -5.99
C ALA A 36 -9.60 -5.30 -6.82
N ARG A 37 -9.83 -6.38 -7.59
CA ARG A 37 -8.80 -7.00 -8.44
C ARG A 37 -8.46 -6.12 -9.65
N GLN A 38 -9.46 -5.52 -10.29
CA GLN A 38 -9.24 -4.59 -11.40
C GLN A 38 -8.43 -3.37 -10.94
N ALA A 39 -8.79 -2.79 -9.80
CA ALA A 39 -8.06 -1.70 -9.18
C ALA A 39 -6.63 -2.12 -8.82
N GLU A 40 -6.44 -3.28 -8.19
CA GLU A 40 -5.11 -3.79 -7.85
C GLU A 40 -4.22 -3.95 -9.09
N ARG A 41 -4.77 -4.51 -10.18
CA ARG A 41 -4.07 -4.67 -11.45
C ARG A 41 -3.71 -3.32 -12.07
N PHE A 42 -4.61 -2.34 -12.00
CA PHE A 42 -4.35 -0.97 -12.43
C PHE A 42 -3.22 -0.33 -11.60
N TYR A 43 -3.29 -0.40 -10.27
CA TYR A 43 -2.28 0.19 -9.38
C TYR A 43 -0.90 -0.46 -9.50
N LYS A 44 -0.83 -1.75 -9.87
CA LYS A 44 0.42 -2.45 -10.17
C LYS A 44 1.06 -2.02 -11.50
N SER A 45 0.30 -1.39 -12.40
CA SER A 45 0.80 -0.88 -13.69
C SER A 45 1.66 0.39 -13.54
N THR A 46 2.41 0.74 -14.58
CA THR A 46 3.26 1.96 -14.59
C THR A 46 2.43 3.23 -14.38
N ALA A 47 1.26 3.33 -15.01
CA ALA A 47 0.36 4.47 -14.85
C ALA A 47 -0.22 4.53 -13.42
N GLY A 48 -0.61 3.38 -12.87
CA GLY A 48 -1.09 3.27 -11.50
C GLY A 48 -0.05 3.70 -10.46
N ARG A 49 1.22 3.29 -10.64
CA ARG A 49 2.33 3.71 -9.77
C ARG A 49 2.56 5.23 -9.78
N ARG A 50 2.43 5.88 -10.95
CA ARG A 50 2.52 7.35 -11.05
C ARG A 50 1.40 8.02 -10.26
N ARG A 51 0.17 7.52 -10.39
CA ARG A 51 -0.99 8.01 -9.65
C ARG A 51 -0.84 7.81 -8.14
N LEU A 52 -0.33 6.65 -7.69
CA LEU A 52 -0.03 6.40 -6.28
C LEU A 52 1.00 7.39 -5.74
N LYS A 53 2.07 7.67 -6.50
CA LYS A 53 3.09 8.64 -6.09
C LYS A 53 2.52 10.05 -5.91
N GLN A 54 1.68 10.49 -6.84
CA GLN A 54 0.97 11.77 -6.72
C GLN A 54 0.05 11.80 -5.50
N MET A 55 -0.74 10.74 -5.31
CA MET A 55 -1.69 10.63 -4.21
C MET A 55 -0.99 10.65 -2.84
N ILE A 56 0.11 9.92 -2.68
CA ILE A 56 0.93 9.94 -1.46
C ILE A 56 1.54 11.34 -1.26
N SER A 57 2.09 11.94 -2.31
CA SER A 57 2.64 13.31 -2.23
C SER A 57 1.58 14.33 -1.82
N THR A 58 0.33 14.19 -2.26
CA THR A 58 -0.76 15.07 -1.83
C THR A 58 -1.07 14.87 -0.35
N LEU A 59 -1.19 13.61 0.10
CA LEU A 59 -1.48 13.28 1.51
C LEU A 59 -0.41 13.79 2.48
N GLU A 60 0.87 13.75 2.09
CA GLU A 60 1.97 14.28 2.92
C GLU A 60 1.96 15.80 3.05
N ASN A 61 1.39 16.52 2.08
CA ASN A 61 1.29 17.98 2.14
C ASN A 61 0.08 18.46 2.97
N ASP A 62 -0.95 17.63 3.11
CA ASP A 62 -2.15 17.92 3.93
C ASP A 62 -1.90 17.74 5.44
N THR A 63 -0.78 17.09 5.81
CA THR A 63 -0.40 16.83 7.22
C THR A 63 0.59 17.87 7.76
N ARG A 64 0.75 19.03 7.10
CA ARG A 64 1.65 20.13 7.50
C ARG A 64 0.87 21.39 7.82
#